data_AF-A0A9E0E694-F1
#
_entry.id   AF-A0A9E0E694-F1
#
_cell.length_a   1.000
_cell.length_b   1.000
_cell.length_c   1.000
_cell.angle_alpha   90.00
_cell.angle_beta   90.00
_cell.angle_gamma   90.00
#
_symmetry.space_group_name_H-M   'P 1'
#
loop_
_entity.id
_entity.type
_entity.pdbx_description
1 polymer ?
#
loop_
_entity_poly.entity_id
_entity_poly.type
_entity_poly.pdbx_seq_one_letter_code
_entity_poly.pdbx_strand_id
1 'polypeptide(L)'
;VASGVQMEAESVEDNGDGILFNVYCFNAQPGIAIDYATGDSHQDDSIVADASKSTTAAEANVQTYVLNTNTKKFHKESCNSAKSMDASNKKIYTGSRQEIIDMGYEACGVCKP
;
A
#
# COMPACT_ATOMS: atom_id res chain seq x y z
N VAL A 1 -22.38 -17.68 -17.82
CA VAL A 1 -22.64 -17.14 -16.45
C VAL A 1 -22.85 -15.63 -16.53
N ALA A 2 -23.50 -15.00 -15.53
CA ALA A 2 -23.72 -13.55 -15.55
C ALA A 2 -22.42 -12.77 -15.35
N SER A 3 -22.30 -11.58 -15.98
CA SER A 3 -21.17 -10.65 -15.81
C SER A 3 -21.20 -9.89 -14.48
N GLY A 4 -22.32 -9.95 -13.76
CA GLY A 4 -22.54 -9.24 -12.51
C GLY A 4 -24.03 -9.12 -12.20
N VAL A 5 -24.33 -8.39 -11.13
CA VAL A 5 -25.68 -8.21 -10.58
C VAL A 5 -25.93 -6.72 -10.38
N GLN A 6 -27.04 -6.21 -10.93
CA GLN A 6 -27.57 -4.90 -10.57
C GLN A 6 -28.31 -5.03 -9.23
N MET A 7 -27.95 -4.20 -8.26
CA MET A 7 -28.61 -4.14 -6.96
C MET A 7 -29.10 -2.72 -6.70
N GLU A 8 -30.40 -2.61 -6.43
CA GLU A 8 -31.10 -1.38 -6.12
C GLU A 8 -31.78 -1.55 -4.77
N ALA A 9 -31.69 -0.54 -3.91
CA ALA A 9 -32.46 -0.49 -2.69
C ALA A 9 -32.79 0.96 -2.31
N GLU A 10 -33.99 1.14 -1.78
CA GLU A 10 -34.51 2.39 -1.25
C GLU A 10 -35.31 2.07 0.01
N SER A 11 -34.99 2.74 1.11
CA SER A 11 -35.79 2.69 2.33
C SER A 11 -37.13 3.39 2.10
N VAL A 12 -38.23 2.67 2.36
CA VAL A 12 -39.59 3.18 2.08
C VAL A 12 -40.12 4.05 3.21
N GLU A 13 -39.68 3.82 4.46
CA GLU A 13 -40.17 4.54 5.63
C GLU A 13 -39.67 5.98 5.74
N ASP A 14 -38.52 6.28 5.14
CA ASP A 14 -37.83 7.57 5.20
C ASP A 14 -37.47 8.11 3.82
N ASN A 15 -38.09 7.56 2.76
CA ASN A 15 -37.90 7.99 1.38
C ASN A 15 -36.42 7.97 0.93
N GLY A 16 -35.70 6.94 1.35
CA GLY A 16 -34.30 6.69 0.98
C GLY A 16 -33.26 7.41 1.84
N ASP A 17 -33.65 8.12 2.91
CA ASP A 17 -32.68 8.80 3.79
C ASP A 17 -31.73 7.81 4.48
N GLY A 18 -32.22 6.62 4.85
CA GLY A 18 -31.40 5.56 5.46
C GLY A 18 -30.63 4.72 4.45
N ILE A 19 -31.32 4.15 3.45
CA ILE A 19 -30.75 3.34 2.37
C ILE A 19 -31.22 3.89 1.04
N LEU A 20 -30.29 4.29 0.19
CA LEU A 20 -30.55 4.64 -1.21
C LEU A 20 -29.31 4.31 -2.04
N PHE A 21 -29.38 3.24 -2.83
CA PHE A 21 -28.29 2.89 -3.73
C PHE A 21 -28.77 2.22 -5.01
N ASN A 22 -27.94 2.35 -6.04
CA ASN A 22 -28.08 1.68 -7.33
C ASN A 22 -26.68 1.29 -7.80
N VAL A 23 -26.29 0.03 -7.59
CA VAL A 23 -24.92 -0.45 -7.81
C VAL A 23 -24.89 -1.67 -8.72
N TYR A 24 -23.87 -1.76 -9.58
CA TYR A 24 -23.59 -2.97 -10.33
C TYR A 24 -22.40 -3.72 -9.71
N CYS A 25 -22.66 -4.91 -9.19
CA CYS A 25 -21.63 -5.77 -8.62
C CYS A 25 -21.13 -6.75 -9.68
N PHE A 26 -19.92 -6.50 -10.18
CA PHE A 26 -19.27 -7.35 -11.16
C PHE A 26 -19.00 -8.75 -10.59
N ASN A 27 -19.24 -9.77 -11.42
CA ASN A 27 -18.90 -11.16 -11.12
C ASN A 27 -17.43 -11.42 -11.48
N ALA A 28 -16.52 -10.65 -10.91
CA ALA A 28 -15.09 -10.72 -11.20
C ALA A 28 -14.31 -11.14 -9.96
N GLN A 29 -13.23 -11.91 -10.16
CA GLN A 29 -12.29 -12.28 -9.12
C GLN A 29 -10.86 -11.92 -9.58
N PRO A 30 -10.09 -11.13 -8.80
CA PRO A 30 -8.71 -10.83 -9.16
C PRO A 30 -7.86 -12.09 -9.39
N GLY A 31 -7.04 -12.08 -10.44
CA GLY A 31 -6.18 -13.21 -10.83
C GLY A 31 -6.92 -14.40 -11.46
N ILE A 32 -8.22 -14.28 -11.75
CA ILE A 32 -9.02 -15.31 -12.42
C ILE A 32 -9.71 -14.70 -13.66
N ALA A 33 -9.47 -15.30 -14.82
CA ALA A 33 -10.24 -15.04 -16.02
C ALA A 33 -11.46 -15.96 -16.04
N ILE A 34 -12.62 -15.38 -16.31
CA ILE A 34 -13.91 -16.08 -16.40
C ILE A 34 -14.40 -16.00 -17.84
N ASP A 35 -14.65 -17.15 -18.46
CA ASP A 35 -15.39 -17.23 -19.72
C ASP A 35 -16.88 -17.12 -19.40
N TYR A 36 -17.46 -15.95 -19.64
CA TYR A 36 -18.88 -15.72 -19.35
C TYR A 36 -19.82 -16.48 -20.30
N ALA A 37 -19.35 -16.92 -21.47
CA ALA A 37 -20.14 -17.71 -22.40
C ALA A 37 -20.26 -19.17 -21.94
N THR A 38 -19.16 -19.80 -21.51
CA THR A 38 -19.15 -21.21 -21.08
C THR A 38 -19.36 -21.38 -19.58
N GLY A 39 -18.92 -20.42 -18.77
CA GLY A 39 -18.90 -20.51 -17.31
C GLY A 39 -17.59 -21.06 -16.73
N ASP A 40 -16.61 -21.37 -17.56
CA ASP A 40 -15.30 -21.85 -17.11
C ASP A 40 -14.47 -20.71 -16.51
N SER A 41 -13.61 -21.03 -15.55
CA SER A 41 -12.64 -20.10 -14.98
C SER A 41 -11.24 -20.69 -14.99
N HIS A 42 -10.24 -19.82 -15.18
CA HIS A 42 -8.84 -20.20 -15.19
C HIS A 42 -7.98 -19.10 -14.56
N GLN A 43 -6.79 -19.49 -14.10
CA GLN A 43 -5.83 -18.53 -13.56
C GLN A 43 -5.42 -17.54 -14.65
N ASP A 44 -5.52 -16.25 -14.32
CA ASP A 44 -5.12 -15.15 -15.18
C ASP A 44 -3.89 -14.45 -14.59
N ASP A 45 -2.73 -14.79 -15.13
CA ASP A 45 -1.44 -14.25 -14.71
C ASP A 45 -1.23 -12.79 -15.18
N SER A 46 -2.16 -12.23 -15.96
CA SER A 46 -2.06 -10.84 -16.43
C SER A 46 -2.44 -9.81 -15.34
N ILE A 47 -3.19 -10.23 -14.30
CA ILE A 47 -3.66 -9.39 -13.20
C ILE A 47 -3.09 -9.90 -11.85
N VAL A 48 -1.77 -10.04 -11.76
CA VAL A 48 -1.06 -10.20 -10.48
C VAL A 48 -0.70 -8.84 -9.86
N ALA A 49 -1.64 -7.88 -9.80
CA ALA A 49 -1.32 -6.57 -9.21
C ALA A 49 -2.53 -5.70 -8.80
N ASP A 50 -3.52 -6.21 -8.06
CA ASP A 50 -4.39 -5.27 -7.30
C ASP A 50 -5.05 -5.83 -6.00
N ALA A 51 -4.64 -7.01 -5.53
CA ALA A 51 -4.93 -7.44 -4.14
C ALA A 51 -3.72 -7.37 -3.21
N SER A 52 -2.54 -7.04 -3.76
CA SER A 52 -1.24 -6.91 -3.08
C SER A 52 -0.66 -5.49 -3.21
N LYS A 53 -1.49 -4.49 -3.51
CA LYS A 53 -1.10 -3.07 -3.39
C LYS A 53 -1.16 -2.55 -1.95
N SER A 54 -0.85 -3.43 -1.02
CA SER A 54 -0.29 -3.18 0.29
C SER A 54 0.76 -4.26 0.50
N THR A 55 2.03 -3.92 0.24
CA THR A 55 3.30 -4.53 0.72
C THR A 55 4.36 -4.90 -0.31
N THR A 56 4.14 -4.91 -1.64
CA THR A 56 5.23 -5.22 -2.60
C THR A 56 6.15 -4.02 -2.94
N ALA A 57 6.37 -3.14 -1.97
CA ALA A 57 7.51 -2.22 -1.91
C ALA A 57 8.13 -2.14 -0.51
N ALA A 58 7.50 -2.75 0.52
CA ALA A 58 7.99 -2.75 1.89
C ALA A 58 9.10 -3.80 2.11
N GLU A 59 9.05 -4.93 1.41
CA GLU A 59 10.04 -6.00 1.59
C GLU A 59 11.31 -5.85 0.74
N ALA A 60 11.32 -4.95 -0.25
CA ALA A 60 12.48 -4.81 -1.15
C ALA A 60 13.64 -3.96 -0.59
N ASN A 61 13.55 -3.42 0.64
CA ASN A 61 14.63 -2.60 1.21
C ASN A 61 14.68 -2.58 2.74
N VAL A 62 14.52 -3.75 3.39
CA VAL A 62 14.87 -3.90 4.81
C VAL A 62 16.38 -3.73 4.93
N GLN A 63 16.81 -2.59 5.44
CA GLN A 63 18.21 -2.28 5.69
C GLN A 63 18.36 -1.49 6.99
N THR A 64 19.59 -1.40 7.49
CA THR A 64 19.89 -0.61 8.68
C THR A 64 20.10 0.84 8.29
N TYR A 65 19.35 1.74 8.92
CA TYR A 65 19.43 3.17 8.75
C TYR A 65 19.86 3.86 10.04
N VAL A 66 20.45 5.05 9.87
CA VAL A 66 20.81 5.97 10.95
C VAL A 66 19.82 7.12 10.95
N LEU A 67 19.01 7.22 12.00
CA LEU A 67 18.00 8.26 12.21
C LEU A 67 18.57 9.37 13.09
N ASN A 68 18.36 10.62 12.69
CA ASN A 68 18.61 11.80 13.50
C ASN A 68 17.29 12.24 14.15
N THR A 69 17.18 12.07 15.47
CA THR A 69 15.95 12.38 16.21
C THR A 69 15.65 13.88 16.29
N ASN A 70 16.65 14.74 16.12
CA ASN A 70 16.50 16.19 16.17
C ASN A 70 16.08 16.77 14.80
N THR A 71 16.74 16.38 13.71
CA THR A 71 16.43 16.90 12.36
C THR A 71 15.35 16.10 11.65
N LYS A 72 14.90 14.97 12.22
CA LYS A 72 13.98 14.01 11.61
C LYS A 72 14.45 13.53 10.24
N LYS A 73 15.76 13.39 10.04
CA LYS A 73 16.34 12.85 8.81
C LYS A 73 16.91 11.46 9.03
N PHE A 74 16.79 10.59 8.03
CA PHE A 74 17.44 9.28 8.04
C PHE A 74 18.50 9.14 6.96
N HIS A 75 19.49 8.30 7.23
CA HIS A 75 20.72 8.18 6.47
C HIS A 75 21.12 6.70 6.30
N LYS A 76 21.90 6.38 5.26
CA LYS A 76 22.65 5.11 5.19
C LYS A 76 23.80 5.12 6.21
N GLU A 77 24.23 3.94 6.67
CA GLU A 77 25.36 3.80 7.61
C GLU A 77 26.67 4.43 7.10
N SER A 78 26.88 4.41 5.78
CA SER A 78 28.06 4.97 5.12
C SER A 78 28.02 6.49 4.92
N CYS A 79 26.93 7.18 5.31
CA CYS A 79 26.76 8.61 5.07
C CYS A 79 27.71 9.46 5.92
N ASN A 80 28.49 10.35 5.28
CA ASN A 80 29.38 11.27 5.98
C ASN A 80 28.64 12.22 6.94
N SER A 81 27.46 12.71 6.56
CA SER A 81 26.63 13.57 7.43
C SER A 81 26.14 12.84 8.69
N ALA A 82 25.99 11.51 8.62
CA ALA A 82 25.62 10.71 9.79
C ALA A 82 26.80 10.48 10.76
N LYS A 83 28.06 10.65 10.29
CA LYS A 83 29.27 10.53 11.12
C LYS A 83 29.56 11.79 11.92
N SER A 84 29.17 12.95 11.41
CA SER A 84 29.30 14.25 12.10
C SER A 84 28.12 14.58 13.01
N MET A 85 27.18 13.65 13.20
CA MET A 85 26.02 13.81 14.06
C MET A 85 26.39 13.57 15.54
N ASP A 86 25.75 14.32 16.44
CA ASP A 86 25.86 14.08 17.88
C ASP A 86 25.33 12.69 18.25
N ALA A 87 26.09 11.95 19.08
CA ALA A 87 25.72 10.60 19.48
C ALA A 87 24.38 10.54 20.22
N SER A 88 24.01 11.60 20.93
CA SER A 88 22.74 11.70 21.68
C SER A 88 21.52 11.78 20.76
N ASN A 89 21.71 12.26 19.52
CA ASN A 89 20.65 12.42 18.53
C ASN A 89 20.60 11.25 17.52
N LYS A 90 21.49 10.27 17.67
CA LYS A 90 21.63 9.12 16.76
C LYS A 90 20.80 7.94 17.24
N LYS A 91 19.91 7.44 16.38
CA LYS A 91 19.20 6.18 16.58
C LYS A 91 19.45 5.24 15.39
N ILE A 92 19.78 3.98 15.67
CA ILE A 92 19.86 2.94 14.63
C ILE A 92 18.49 2.27 14.52
N TYR A 93 18.03 2.06 13.28
CA TYR A 93 16.76 1.40 13.01
C TYR A 93 16.90 0.47 11.81
N THR A 94 16.38 -0.74 11.93
CA THR A 94 16.34 -1.72 10.85
C THR A 94 14.88 -1.94 10.48
N GLY A 95 14.56 -1.69 9.22
CA GLY A 95 13.20 -1.74 8.70
C GLY A 95 13.18 -1.27 7.26
N SER A 96 11.99 -1.11 6.70
CA SER A 96 11.83 -0.58 5.35
C SER A 96 11.98 0.95 5.32
N ARG A 97 12.33 1.47 4.15
CA ARG A 97 12.38 2.91 3.89
C ARG A 97 11.03 3.58 4.17
N GLN A 98 9.93 2.93 3.79
CA GLN A 98 8.59 3.47 3.90
C GLN A 98 8.15 3.63 5.36
N GLU A 99 8.44 2.64 6.22
CA GLU A 99 8.16 2.73 7.66
C GLU A 99 8.84 3.93 8.31
N ILE A 100 10.06 4.27 7.88
CA ILE A 100 10.78 5.43 8.39
C ILE A 100 10.12 6.75 7.96
N ILE A 101 9.62 6.81 6.74
CA ILE A 101 8.85 7.95 6.22
C ILE A 101 7.52 8.09 6.97
N ASP A 102 6.83 6.97 7.23
CA ASP A 102 5.56 6.94 7.95
C ASP A 102 5.74 7.35 9.43
N MET A 103 6.91 7.08 10.02
CA MET A 103 7.31 7.61 11.33
C MET A 103 7.61 9.13 11.32
N GLY A 104 7.47 9.80 10.17
CA GLY A 104 7.66 11.24 9.99
C GLY A 104 9.11 11.66 9.79
N TYR A 105 9.97 10.77 9.25
CA TYR A 105 11.35 11.11 8.92
C TYR A 105 11.55 11.33 7.42
N GLU A 106 12.46 12.24 7.07
CA GLU A 106 12.81 12.57 5.69
C GLU A 106 14.14 11.95 5.27
N ALA A 107 14.22 11.50 4.01
CA ALA A 107 15.44 10.93 3.46
C ALA A 107 16.53 12.00 3.34
N CYS A 108 17.76 11.68 3.73
CA CYS A 108 18.89 12.57 3.52
C CYS A 108 19.14 12.82 2.03
N GLY A 109 19.05 14.07 1.59
CA GLY A 109 19.27 14.45 0.18
C GLY A 109 20.69 14.17 -0.36
N VAL A 110 21.67 13.90 0.52
CA VAL A 110 23.06 13.61 0.15
C VAL A 110 23.27 12.12 -0.11
N CYS A 111 22.95 11.25 0.85
CA CYS A 111 23.15 9.81 0.68
C CYS A 111 21.98 9.10 -0.01
N LYS A 112 20.87 9.83 -0.25
CA LYS A 112 19.64 9.38 -0.91
C LYS A 112 19.29 7.93 -0.55
N PRO A 113 19.01 7.68 0.75
CA PRO A 113 18.66 6.38 1.27
C PRO A 113 17.34 5.86 0.71
#